data_AF-A0A7X6XFN1-F1
#
_entry.id   AF-A0A7X6XFN1-F1
#
_cell.length_a   1.000
_cell.length_b   1.000
_cell.length_c   1.000
_cell.angle_alpha   90.00
_cell.angle_beta   90.00
_cell.angle_gamma   90.00
#
_symmetry.space_group_name_H-M   'P 1'
#
loop_
_entity.id
_entity.type
_entity.pdbx_description
1 polymer ?
#
loop_
_entity_poly.entity_id
_entity_poly.type
_entity_poly.pdbx_seq_one_letter_code
_entity_poly.pdbx_strand_id
1 'polypeptide(L)' 'KFAKEFMKTPDYEELMGVKTEKGEHANFYVRGNEELISELVLIVEGKSKESAVMQFMGKFTMEDIQEMVKSAMK' A
#
# COMPACT_ATOMS: atom_id res chain seq x y z
N LYS A 1 -10.28 -7.74 9.00
CA LYS A 1 -11.59 -7.19 8.57
C LYS A 1 -11.41 -5.85 7.86
N PHE A 2 -10.76 -4.88 8.53
CA PHE A 2 -10.47 -3.55 7.99
C PHE A 2 -9.72 -3.54 6.65
N ALA A 3 -8.66 -4.34 6.48
CA ALA A 3 -7.93 -4.46 5.21
C ALA A 3 -8.83 -4.77 4.00
N LYS A 4 -9.76 -5.72 4.16
CA LYS A 4 -10.71 -6.12 3.11
C LYS A 4 -11.81 -5.09 2.83
N GLU A 5 -12.10 -4.24 3.80
CA GLU A 5 -13.04 -3.13 3.63
C GLU A 5 -12.32 -1.95 2.97
N PHE A 6 -11.05 -1.70 3.30
CA PHE A 6 -10.22 -0.68 2.66
C PHE A 6 -10.06 -0.92 1.15
N MET A 7 -9.86 -2.17 0.72
CA MET A 7 -9.78 -2.55 -0.70
C MET A 7 -11.05 -2.20 -1.52
N LYS A 8 -12.16 -1.86 -0.87
CA LYS A 8 -13.42 -1.46 -1.53
C LYS A 8 -13.64 0.05 -1.50
N THR A 9 -12.66 0.82 -1.01
CA THR A 9 -12.80 2.26 -0.85
C THR A 9 -12.68 2.93 -2.21
N PRO A 10 -13.70 3.67 -2.67
CA PRO A 10 -13.60 4.44 -3.91
C PRO A 10 -12.48 5.48 -3.78
N ASP A 11 -11.85 5.83 -4.91
CA ASP A 11 -10.71 6.75 -5.06
C ASP A 11 -9.31 6.19 -4.75
N TYR A 12 -9.20 4.96 -4.24
CA TYR A 12 -7.91 4.29 -4.07
C TYR A 12 -7.64 3.33 -5.22
N GLU A 13 -6.48 3.47 -5.86
CA GLU A 13 -6.00 2.59 -6.90
C GLU A 13 -4.92 1.66 -6.37
N GLU A 14 -4.99 0.37 -6.72
CA GLU A 14 -3.93 -0.59 -6.39
C GLU A 14 -2.74 -0.36 -7.33
N LEU A 15 -1.57 -0.05 -6.76
CA LEU A 15 -0.33 0.09 -7.52
C LEU A 15 0.34 -1.25 -7.75
N MET A 16 0.52 -2.02 -6.67
CA MET A 16 1.23 -3.30 -6.72
C MET A 16 0.95 -4.17 -5.49
N GLY A 17 1.02 -5.49 -5.70
CA GLY A 17 0.98 -6.50 -4.66
C GLY A 17 2.28 -7.30 -4.62
N VAL A 18 2.81 -7.51 -3.42
CA VAL A 18 4.07 -8.21 -3.16
C VAL A 18 3.81 -9.35 -2.20
N LYS A 19 4.36 -10.53 -2.52
CA LYS A 19 4.37 -11.67 -1.60
C LYS A 19 5.73 -11.77 -0.93
N THR A 20 5.77 -11.74 0.40
CA THR A 20 7.01 -11.92 1.15
C THR A 20 7.37 -13.41 1.22
N GLU A 21 8.64 -13.74 1.47
CA GLU A 21 9.10 -15.14 1.64
C GLU A 21 8.39 -15.86 2.80
N LYS A 22 7.92 -15.10 3.80
CA LYS A 22 7.14 -15.61 4.94
C LYS A 22 5.69 -15.94 4.56
N GLY A 23 5.29 -15.63 3.32
CA GLY A 23 3.97 -15.86 2.76
C GLY A 23 2.93 -14.84 3.21
N GLU A 24 3.38 -13.64 3.56
CA GLU A 24 2.53 -12.47 3.82
C GLU A 24 2.30 -11.75 2.49
N HIS A 25 1.15 -11.09 2.35
CA HIS A 25 0.79 -10.34 1.16
C HIS A 25 0.76 -8.85 1.50
N ALA A 26 1.60 -8.06 0.85
CA ALA A 26 1.70 -6.63 1.01
C ALA A 26 1.12 -5.94 -0.25
N ASN A 27 0.03 -5.20 -0.09
CA ASN A 27 -0.62 -4.45 -1.18
C ASN A 27 -0.47 -2.96 -0.95
N PHE A 28 -0.12 -2.23 -2.01
CA PHE A 28 0.06 -0.79 -2.02
C PHE A 28 -1.09 -0.14 -2.77
N TYR A 29 -1.76 0.80 -2.10
CA TYR A 29 -2.86 1.59 -2.64
C TYR A 29 -2.48 3.05 -2.61
N VAL A 30 -2.89 3.81 -3.62
CA VAL A 30 -2.69 5.25 -3.65
C VAL A 30 -3.97 5.99 -3.94
N ARG A 31 -4.04 7.21 -3.44
CA ARG A 31 -5.07 8.18 -3.79
C ARG A 31 -4.38 9.46 -4.24
N GLY A 32 -4.87 10.03 -5.33
CA GLY A 32 -4.27 11.21 -5.94
C GLY A 32 -4.65 11.35 -7.40
N ASN A 33 -3.91 12.19 -8.11
CA ASN A 33 -4.02 12.32 -9.57
C ASN A 33 -2.69 11.88 -10.22
N GLU A 34 -2.62 11.91 -11.55
CA GLU A 34 -1.47 11.42 -12.33
C GLU A 34 -0.14 12.14 -11.99
N GLU A 35 -0.20 13.36 -11.44
CA GLU A 35 0.99 14.16 -11.10
C GLU A 35 1.38 14.04 -9.62
N LEU A 36 0.41 13.94 -8.72
CA LEU A 36 0.60 14.04 -7.27
C LEU A 36 -0.27 13.03 -6.53
N ILE A 37 0.41 12.13 -5.82
CA ILE A 37 -0.19 11.19 -4.88
C ILE A 37 -0.31 11.90 -3.53
N SER A 38 -1.55 12.06 -3.08
CA SER A 38 -1.84 12.70 -1.79
C SER A 38 -1.78 11.71 -0.63
N GLU A 39 -1.93 10.42 -0.93
CA GLU A 39 -1.98 9.37 0.07
C GLU A 39 -1.46 8.03 -0.45
N LEU A 40 -0.65 7.35 0.36
CA LEU A 40 -0.21 5.97 0.16
C LEU A 40 -0.70 5.12 1.33
N VAL A 41 -1.31 3.98 1.02
CA VAL A 41 -1.73 2.99 2.02
C VAL A 41 -1.09 1.64 1.71
N LEU A 42 -0.36 1.10 2.68
CA LEU A 42 0.22 -0.23 2.65
C LEU A 42 -0.59 -1.14 3.57
N ILE A 43 -1.10 -2.23 2.99
CA ILE A 43 -1.79 -3.28 3.72
C ILE A 43 -0.93 -4.53 3.69
N VAL A 44 -0.54 -5.04 4.87
CA VAL A 44 0.16 -6.31 5.01
C VAL A 44 -0.78 -7.32 5.64
N GLU A 45 -1.19 -8.32 4.85
CA GLU A 45 -1.98 -9.47 5.29
C GLU A 45 -1.04 -10.63 5.67
N GLY A 46 -0.90 -10.88 6.97
CA GLY A 46 -0.15 -12.01 7.51
C GLY A 46 -0.95 -13.32 7.56
N LYS A 47 -0.27 -14.44 7.86
CA LYS A 47 -0.91 -15.76 8.03
C LYS A 47 -1.63 -15.91 9.37
N SER A 48 -1.13 -15.25 10.43
CA SER A 48 -1.89 -15.03 11.66
C SER A 48 -2.96 -13.97 11.38
N LYS A 49 -4.06 -13.95 12.13
CA LYS A 49 -5.21 -13.03 11.93
C LYS A 49 -4.89 -11.53 12.06
N GLU A 50 -3.61 -11.17 12.11
CA GLU A 50 -3.09 -9.83 12.25
C GLU A 50 -2.75 -9.30 10.86
N SER A 51 -3.39 -8.18 10.52
CA SER A 51 -3.07 -7.41 9.33
C SER A 51 -2.56 -6.06 9.79
N ALA A 52 -1.46 -5.59 9.21
CA ALA A 52 -0.97 -4.24 9.46
C ALA A 52 -1.47 -3.32 8.35
N VAL A 53 -1.89 -2.11 8.73
CA VAL A 53 -2.19 -1.04 7.79
C VAL A 53 -1.33 0.16 8.15
N MET A 54 -0.59 0.66 7.17
CA MET A 54 0.23 1.87 7.28
C MET A 54 -0.29 2.89 6.28
N GLN A 55 -0.57 4.11 6.73
CA GLN A 55 -1.10 5.21 5.93
C GLN A 55 -0.12 6.37 5.97
N PHE A 56 0.25 6.88 4.80
CA PHE A 56 1.15 8.02 4.63
C PHE A 56 0.40 9.11 3.87
N MET A 57 0.22 10.26 4.51
CA MET A 57 -0.37 11.45 3.90
C MET A 57 0.74 12.40 3.48
N GLY A 58 0.64 12.99 2.30
CA GLY A 58 1.67 13.89 1.82
C GLY A 58 1.46 14.35 0.38
N LYS A 59 2.57 14.70 -0.26
CA LYS A 59 2.63 15.01 -1.69
C LYS A 59 3.78 14.20 -2.24
N PHE A 60 3.46 13.06 -2.81
CA PHE A 60 4.45 12.12 -3.34
C PHE A 60 4.32 12.09 -4.86
N THR A 61 5.46 12.02 -5.53
CA THR A 61 5.51 11.61 -6.93
C THR A 61 5.46 10.10 -7.02
N MET A 62 5.17 9.56 -8.21
CA MET A 62 5.25 8.10 -8.43
C MET A 62 6.67 7.57 -8.18
N GLU A 63 7.71 8.37 -8.46
CA GLU A 63 9.11 8.00 -8.23
C GLU A 63 9.40 7.84 -6.72
N ASP A 64 8.92 8.76 -5.88
CA ASP A 64 9.03 8.65 -4.42
C ASP A 64 8.42 7.35 -3.90
N ILE A 65 7.23 6.98 -4.41
CA ILE A 65 6.55 5.74 -4.03
C ILE A 65 7.38 4.53 -4.44
N GLN A 66 7.94 4.51 -5.65
CA GLN A 66 8.79 3.42 -6.11
C GLN A 66 10.05 3.25 -5.24
N GLU A 67 10.68 4.34 -4.80
CA GLU A 67 11.84 4.29 -3.88
C GLU A 67 11.46 3.78 -2.49
N MET A 68 10.32 4.22 -1.96
CA MET A 68 9.78 3.74 -0.68
C MET A 68 9.51 2.24 -0.71
N VAL A 69 8.87 1.74 -1.77
CA VAL A 69 8.58 0.31 -1.94
C VAL A 69 9.87 -0.50 -2.05
N LYS A 70 10.82 -0.06 -2.89
CA LYS A 70 12.13 -0.73 -3.03
C LYS A 70 12.87 -0.83 -1.69
N SER A 71 12.78 0.20 -0.86
CA SER A 71 13.42 0.23 0.45
C SER A 71 12.73 -0.69 1.46
N ALA A 72 11.40 -0.81 1.40
CA ALA A 72 10.62 -1.69 2.27
C ALA A 72 10.75 -3.18 1.92
N MET A 73 11.14 -3.50 0.68
CA MET A 73 11.33 -4.86 0.17
C MET A 73 12.78 -5.38 0.23
N LYS A 74 13.73 -4.53 0.64
CA LYS A 74 15.11 -4.96 0.94
C LYS A 74 15.19 -5.67 2.28
#